data_AF-A0A972ZRE0-F1
#
_entry.id   AF-A0A972ZRE0-F1
#
_cell.length_a   1.000
_cell.length_b   1.000
_cell.length_c   1.000
_cell.angle_alpha   90.00
_cell.angle_beta   90.00
_cell.angle_gamma   90.00
#
_symmetry.space_group_name_H-M   'P 1'
#
loop_
_entity.id
_entity.type
_entity.pdbx_description
1 polymer ?
#
loop_
_entity_poly.entity_id
_entity_poly.type
_entity_poly.pdbx_seq_one_letter_code
_entity_poly.pdbx_strand_id
1 'polypeptide(L)' 'MKRFYSNGKLLLTGEYLVLNGAKALAIPLKVGQEMEIIYNDKNDGIYWENFYKGESWMKVFIEPDTFSSN' A
#
# COMPACT_ATOMS: atom_id res chain seq x y z
N MET A 1 16.61 -6.77 -2.64
CA MET A 1 15.24 -6.75 -3.20
C MET A 1 14.32 -7.47 -2.22
N LYS A 2 13.29 -6.78 -1.73
CA LYS A 2 12.35 -7.33 -0.73
C LYS A 2 10.93 -7.22 -1.29
N ARG A 3 10.19 -8.32 -1.27
CA ARG A 3 8.80 -8.38 -1.73
C ARG A 3 7.86 -8.56 -0.57
N PHE A 4 6.74 -7.86 -0.62
CA PHE A 4 5.65 -7.94 0.35
C PHE A 4 4.35 -8.20 -0.39
N TYR A 5 3.50 -9.02 0.22
CA TYR A 5 2.17 -9.29 -0.28
C TYR A 5 1.15 -9.05 0.82
N SER A 6 0.07 -8.36 0.49
CA SER A 6 -1.05 -8.11 1.38
C SER A 6 -2.33 -8.63 0.75
N ASN A 7 -3.01 -9.56 1.44
CA ASN A 7 -4.35 -9.98 1.07
C ASN A 7 -5.31 -8.77 1.08
N GLY A 8 -6.26 -8.77 0.15
CA GLY A 8 -7.46 -7.94 0.27
C GLY A 8 -8.30 -8.42 1.46
N LYS A 9 -9.27 -7.59 1.87
CA LYS A 9 -10.21 -7.94 2.93
C LYS A 9 -11.63 -7.66 2.47
N LEU A 10 -12.55 -8.55 2.84
CA LEU A 10 -13.98 -8.34 2.69
C LEU A 10 -14.59 -8.22 4.09
N LEU A 11 -15.26 -7.11 4.35
CA LEU A 11 -15.98 -6.88 5.59
C LEU A 11 -17.36 -7.55 5.47
N LEU A 12 -17.67 -8.48 6.37
CA LEU A 12 -18.94 -9.21 6.36
C LEU A 12 -20.00 -8.51 7.22
N THR A 13 -19.59 -7.90 8.33
CA THR A 13 -20.50 -7.20 9.27
C THR A 13 -19.79 -6.03 9.95
N GLY A 14 -20.57 -5.07 10.44
CA GLY A 14 -20.05 -3.92 11.20
C GLY A 14 -19.57 -2.75 10.33
N GLU A 15 -19.94 -2.72 9.05
CA GLU A 15 -19.74 -1.55 8.18
C GLU A 15 -20.26 -0.28 8.85
N TYR A 16 -19.47 0.79 8.78
CA TYR A 16 -19.66 2.09 9.44
C TYR A 16 -19.62 2.06 10.98
N LEU A 17 -20.30 1.12 11.64
CA LEU A 17 -20.35 1.04 13.10
C LEU A 17 -18.99 0.70 13.73
N VAL A 18 -18.11 0.02 13.00
CA VAL A 18 -16.74 -0.26 13.43
C VAL A 18 -15.95 1.02 13.74
N LEU A 19 -16.26 2.14 13.08
CA LEU A 19 -15.65 3.45 13.34
C LEU A 19 -15.99 3.97 14.74
N ASN A 20 -17.12 3.53 15.30
CA ASN A 20 -17.60 3.90 16.62
C ASN A 20 -17.32 2.80 17.68
N GLY A 21 -16.42 1.85 17.38
CA GLY A 21 -16.00 0.80 18.31
C GLY A 21 -16.89 -0.45 18.35
N ALA A 22 -17.87 -0.58 17.45
CA ALA A 22 -18.63 -1.82 17.33
C ALA A 22 -17.74 -2.97 16.82
N LYS A 23 -18.06 -4.22 17.24
CA LYS A 23 -17.39 -5.40 16.71
C LYS A 23 -17.73 -5.59 15.22
N ALA A 24 -16.74 -5.97 14.45
CA ALA A 24 -16.85 -6.23 13.02
C ALA A 24 -16.11 -7.53 12.65
N LEU A 25 -16.59 -8.20 11.61
CA LEU A 25 -15.98 -9.42 11.10
C LEU A 25 -15.53 -9.21 9.65
N ALA A 26 -14.24 -9.39 9.39
CA ALA A 26 -13.69 -9.36 8.04
C ALA A 26 -12.95 -10.66 7.74
N ILE A 27 -12.95 -11.06 6.46
CA ILE A 27 -12.21 -12.23 5.98
C ILE A 27 -11.14 -11.82 4.96
N PRO A 28 -9.97 -12.48 4.96
CA PRO A 28 -8.96 -12.24 3.95
C PRO A 28 -9.39 -12.85 2.60
N LEU A 29 -9.13 -12.12 1.53
CA LEU A 29 -9.33 -12.58 0.16
C LEU A 29 -8.04 -13.17 -0.40
N LYS A 30 -8.16 -14.05 -1.40
CA LYS A 30 -7.01 -14.58 -2.15
C LYS A 30 -6.37 -13.54 -3.07
N VAL A 31 -7.16 -12.54 -3.51
CA VAL A 31 -6.66 -11.41 -4.29
C VAL A 31 -6.15 -10.34 -3.35
N GLY A 32 -5.13 -9.59 -3.78
CA GLY A 32 -4.42 -8.67 -2.93
C GLY A 32 -3.48 -7.77 -3.73
N GLN A 33 -2.56 -7.12 -3.02
CA GLN A 33 -1.57 -6.21 -3.59
C GLN A 33 -0.16 -6.67 -3.23
N GLU A 34 0.76 -6.47 -4.17
CA GLU A 34 2.19 -6.72 -4.01
C GLU A 34 2.95 -5.40 -3.97
N MET A 35 4.03 -5.36 -3.18
CA MET A 35 4.98 -4.26 -3.17
C MET A 35 6.40 -4.82 -3.23
N GLU A 36 7.18 -4.31 -4.17
CA GLU A 36 8.59 -4.63 -4.30
C GLU A 36 9.44 -3.42 -3.90
N ILE A 37 10.43 -3.64 -3.02
CA ILE A 37 11.37 -2.63 -2.57
C ILE A 37 12.78 -2.98 -3.05
N ILE A 38 13.37 -2.02 -3.77
CA ILE A 38 14.75 -2.06 -4.25
C ILE A 38 15.49 -0.89 -3.60
N TYR A 39 16.47 -1.20 -2.76
CA TYR A 39 17.34 -0.19 -2.15
C TYR A 39 18.38 0.26 -3.17
N ASN A 40 18.57 1.57 -3.29
CA ASN A 40 19.57 2.18 -4.14
C ASN A 40 20.28 3.29 -3.35
N ASP A 41 21.57 3.14 -3.13
CA ASP A 41 22.36 4.04 -2.27
C ASP A 41 22.79 5.33 -2.98
N LYS A 42 22.34 5.55 -4.23
CA LYS A 42 22.83 6.67 -5.07
C LYS A 42 21.97 7.93 -5.01
N ASN A 43 20.69 7.81 -4.67
CA ASN A 43 19.76 8.94 -4.65
C ASN A 43 19.05 8.98 -3.30
N ASP A 44 19.10 10.12 -2.63
CA ASP A 44 18.27 10.38 -1.46
C ASP A 44 16.85 10.68 -1.99
N GLY A 45 15.95 9.69 -1.94
CA GLY A 45 14.55 9.84 -2.36
C GLY A 45 13.86 8.52 -2.69
N ILE A 46 12.56 8.56 -2.95
CA ILE A 46 11.76 7.37 -3.28
C ILE A 46 11.28 7.45 -4.72
N TYR A 47 11.68 6.48 -5.55
CA TYR A 47 11.02 6.22 -6.83
C TYR A 47 9.84 5.30 -6.59
N TRP A 48 8.64 5.82 -6.79
CA TRP A 48 7.40 5.06 -6.66
C TRP A 48 6.81 4.78 -8.04
N GLU A 49 6.75 3.52 -8.41
CA GLU A 49 6.10 3.05 -9.62
C GLU A 49 4.97 2.09 -9.26
N ASN A 50 3.87 2.23 -9.99
CA ASN A 50 2.58 1.71 -9.62
C ASN A 50 1.99 1.01 -10.85
N PHE A 51 1.52 -0.23 -10.67
CA PHE A 51 1.04 -1.08 -11.77
C PHE A 51 -0.44 -1.44 -11.62
N TYR A 52 -1.17 -1.42 -12.74
CA TYR A 52 -2.56 -1.84 -12.83
C TYR A 52 -2.69 -2.81 -14.00
N LYS A 53 -3.12 -4.04 -13.71
CA LYS A 53 -3.20 -5.13 -14.70
C LYS A 53 -1.89 -5.38 -15.46
N GLY A 54 -0.75 -5.20 -14.79
CA GLY A 54 0.58 -5.40 -15.36
C GLY A 54 1.13 -4.20 -16.13
N GLU A 55 0.34 -3.14 -16.31
CA GLU A 55 0.79 -1.91 -16.97
C GLU A 55 1.12 -0.83 -15.95
N SER A 56 2.21 -0.09 -16.17
CA SER A 56 2.58 1.06 -15.34
C SER A 56 1.52 2.15 -15.49
N TRP A 57 0.82 2.48 -14.41
CA TRP A 57 -0.19 3.54 -14.40
C TRP A 57 0.30 4.85 -13.80
N MET A 58 1.32 4.81 -12.94
CA MET A 58 1.88 6.01 -12.31
C MET A 58 3.35 5.80 -11.96
N LYS A 59 4.14 6.86 -12.19
CA LYS A 59 5.52 6.99 -11.75
C LYS A 59 5.69 8.35 -11.09
N VAL A 60 6.25 8.37 -9.89
CA VAL A 60 6.56 9.61 -9.18
C VAL A 60 7.87 9.45 -8.44
N PHE A 61 8.67 10.52 -8.42
CA PHE A 61 9.82 10.64 -7.54
C PHE A 61 9.41 11.52 -6.36
N ILE A 62 9.66 11.03 -5.14
CA ILE A 62 9.35 11.76 -3.92
C ILE A 62 10.67 12.17 -3.28
N GLU A 63 10.89 13.48 -3.21
CA GLU A 63 12.08 14.07 -2.62
C GLU A 63 12.08 13.89 -1.09
N PRO A 64 13.23 13.63 -0.46
CA PRO A 64 13.35 13.44 0.99
C PRO A 64 12.75 14.58 1.80
N ASP A 65 12.95 15.82 1.35
CA ASP A 65 12.50 17.04 2.02
C ASP A 65 10.97 17.14 2.09
N THR A 66 10.25 16.36 1.28
CA THR A 66 8.77 16.29 1.31
C THR A 66 8.26 15.56 2.57
N PHE A 67 9.09 14.71 3.18
CA PHE A 67 8.68 13.92 4.35
C PHE A 67 8.94 14.63 5.69
N SER A 68 9.74 15.69 5.70
CA SER A 68 9.89 16.58 6.86
C SER A 68 8.60 17.37 7.06
N SER A 69 7.86 17.04 8.12
CA SER A 69 6.81 17.91 8.65
C SER A 69 7.45 19.12 9.32
N ASN A 70 6.87 20.30 9.11
CA ASN A 70 7.09 21.45 10.01
C ASN A 70 6.73 21.09 11.45
#